data_AF-A0A416SVN6-F1
#
_entry.id   AF-A0A416SVN6-F1
#
_cell.length_a   1.000
_cell.length_b   1.000
_cell.length_c   1.000
_cell.angle_alpha   90.00
_cell.angle_beta   90.00
_cell.angle_gamma   90.00
#
_symmetry.space_group_name_H-M   'P 1'
#
loop_
_entity.id
_entity.type
_entity.pdbx_description
1 polymer ?
#
loop_
_entity_poly.entity_id
_entity_poly.type
_entity_poly.pdbx_seq_one_letter_code
_entity_poly.pdbx_strand_id
1 'polypeptide(L)'
;MKDVGTTYTMANKNASDDVKKAIVIMNNVLVRDESTFDTSVAIGWYPLRNCMAATDECEYEYDALMGIIKGEASADDYQQGGSKFNGLYKNLANDAATLKDVISEDYDGSRDLTVTDMDVNTNNGQFNRFYALLIGDRPYATLEPDHKIYSELYYTIDGMDTYWTQISDLEDKSILQFITGAKSLDEWDQFCTDWHVQGGDQILELVKDYLAE
;
A
#
# COMPACT_ATOMS: atom_id res chain seq x y z
N MET A 1 19.83 1.74 -5.92
CA MET A 1 19.14 1.77 -4.62
C MET A 1 19.23 0.38 -4.03
N LYS A 2 19.72 0.22 -2.80
CA LYS A 2 19.54 -1.04 -2.06
C LYS A 2 18.13 -0.98 -1.50
N ASP A 3 17.33 -2.01 -1.77
CA ASP A 3 15.94 -2.10 -1.32
C ASP A 3 15.84 -1.87 0.19
N VAL A 4 15.02 -0.90 0.58
CA VAL A 4 14.67 -0.59 1.98
C VAL A 4 13.61 -1.55 2.54
N GLY A 5 13.20 -2.56 1.76
CA GLY A 5 12.06 -3.43 2.06
C GLY A 5 12.37 -4.78 2.72
N THR A 6 13.60 -5.31 2.66
CA THR A 6 13.85 -6.70 3.10
C THR A 6 15.13 -6.85 3.91
N THR A 7 15.11 -6.34 5.12
CA THR A 7 16.07 -6.72 6.17
C THR A 7 15.51 -7.91 6.94
N TYR A 8 16.31 -8.98 7.10
CA TYR A 8 15.94 -10.16 7.87
C TYR A 8 17.02 -10.50 8.89
N THR A 9 16.60 -10.98 10.06
CA THR A 9 17.50 -11.46 11.12
C THR A 9 17.52 -12.98 11.11
N MET A 10 18.70 -13.57 10.89
CA MET A 10 18.87 -15.03 10.94
C MET A 10 19.39 -15.46 12.30
N ALA A 11 18.74 -16.45 12.90
CA ALA A 11 19.21 -17.11 14.13
C ALA A 11 19.59 -18.56 13.82
N ASN A 12 20.72 -19.03 14.36
CA ASN A 12 21.09 -20.43 14.25
C ASN A 12 20.03 -21.30 14.95
N LYS A 13 19.63 -22.43 14.36
CA LYS A 13 18.67 -23.36 14.98
C LYS A 13 19.11 -23.82 16.38
N ASN A 14 20.41 -23.92 16.60
CA ASN A 14 21.05 -24.32 17.86
C ASN A 14 21.26 -23.16 18.85
N ALA A 15 20.84 -21.93 18.51
CA ALA A 15 20.88 -20.82 19.45
C ALA A 15 19.98 -21.10 20.65
N SER A 16 20.37 -20.60 21.83
CA SER A 16 19.56 -20.72 23.03
C SER A 16 18.21 -20.01 22.88
N ASP A 17 17.23 -20.43 23.67
CA ASP A 17 15.90 -19.81 23.66
C ASP A 17 15.96 -18.34 24.06
N ASP A 18 16.89 -17.96 24.95
CA ASP A 18 17.08 -16.57 25.35
C ASP A 18 17.56 -15.70 24.18
N VAL A 19 18.45 -16.21 23.32
CA VAL A 19 18.89 -15.49 22.11
C VAL A 19 17.72 -15.32 21.15
N LYS A 20 16.92 -16.38 20.94
CA LYS A 20 15.74 -16.32 20.06
C LYS A 20 14.71 -15.32 20.59
N LYS A 21 14.44 -15.31 21.89
CA LYS A 21 13.54 -14.34 22.55
C LYS A 21 14.05 -12.91 22.44
N ALA A 22 15.34 -12.69 22.63
CA ALA A 22 15.94 -11.36 22.55
C ALA A 22 15.71 -10.71 21.18
N ILE A 23 15.80 -11.48 20.09
CA ILE A 23 15.51 -11.00 18.73
C ILE A 23 14.05 -10.53 18.60
N VAL A 24 13.09 -11.32 19.10
CA VAL A 24 11.66 -10.97 19.06
C VAL A 24 11.39 -9.72 19.90
N ILE A 25 11.94 -9.64 21.11
CA ILE A 25 11.79 -8.47 21.98
C ILE A 25 12.37 -7.23 21.31
N MET A 26 13.59 -7.33 20.76
CA MET A 26 14.26 -6.21 20.09
C MET A 26 13.42 -5.69 18.92
N ASN A 27 12.89 -6.59 18.08
CA ASN A 27 12.02 -6.22 16.97
C ASN A 27 10.75 -5.49 17.43
N ASN A 28 10.06 -5.98 18.47
CA ASN A 28 8.87 -5.31 19.00
C ASN A 28 9.19 -3.93 19.58
N VAL A 29 10.30 -3.79 20.29
CA VAL A 29 10.75 -2.49 20.83
C VAL A 29 11.08 -1.53 19.70
N LEU A 30 11.77 -2.00 18.65
CA LEU A 30 12.09 -1.19 17.49
C LEU A 30 10.83 -0.70 16.78
N VAL A 31 9.84 -1.56 16.53
CA VAL A 31 8.56 -1.15 15.90
C VAL A 31 7.85 -0.10 16.73
N ARG A 32 7.72 -0.33 18.03
CA ARG A 32 7.02 0.60 18.95
C ARG A 32 7.67 1.99 18.97
N ASP A 33 8.99 2.06 18.90
CA ASP A 33 9.75 3.29 19.11
C ASP A 33 10.32 3.87 17.81
N GLU A 34 10.07 3.27 16.64
CA GLU A 34 10.70 3.65 15.35
C GLU A 34 10.45 5.11 15.00
N SER A 35 9.27 5.63 15.33
CA SER A 35 8.89 7.04 15.13
C SER A 35 9.74 8.02 15.94
N THR A 36 10.48 7.55 16.94
CA THR A 36 11.34 8.35 17.82
C THR A 36 12.83 8.19 17.51
N PHE A 37 13.18 7.43 16.46
CA PHE A 37 14.58 7.20 16.11
C PHE A 37 15.27 8.50 15.68
N ASP A 38 16.56 8.58 15.99
CA ASP A 38 17.44 9.61 15.49
C ASP A 38 17.73 9.34 14.01
N THR A 39 17.04 10.09 13.15
CA THR A 39 17.20 10.01 11.70
C THR A 39 18.36 10.88 11.18
N SER A 40 19.16 11.49 12.06
CA SER A 40 20.42 12.15 11.65
C SER A 40 21.51 11.12 11.28
N VAL A 41 21.35 9.87 11.72
CA VAL A 41 22.14 8.72 11.30
C VAL A 41 21.34 7.82 10.36
N ALA A 42 22.02 6.96 9.60
CA ALA A 42 21.33 6.00 8.75
C ALA A 42 20.50 5.03 9.60
N ILE A 43 19.22 4.85 9.26
CA ILE A 43 18.29 3.94 9.98
C ILE A 43 18.84 2.51 10.06
N GLY A 44 19.64 2.07 9.09
CA GLY A 44 20.31 0.77 9.12
C GLY A 44 21.39 0.61 10.21
N TRP A 45 21.71 1.67 10.96
CA TRP A 45 22.65 1.61 12.09
C TRP A 45 21.99 1.12 13.39
N TYR A 46 20.66 1.07 13.43
CA TYR A 46 19.93 0.46 14.55
C TYR A 46 20.11 -1.07 14.51
N PRO A 47 20.72 -1.68 15.54
CA PRO A 47 21.09 -3.08 15.51
C PRO A 47 19.85 -3.98 15.46
N LEU A 48 19.92 -5.04 14.64
CA LEU A 48 18.86 -6.03 14.47
C LEU A 48 17.52 -5.45 13.97
N ARG A 49 17.51 -4.25 13.39
CA ARG A 49 16.31 -3.63 12.84
C ARG A 49 15.82 -4.39 11.61
N ASN A 50 14.61 -4.95 11.72
CA ASN A 50 13.85 -5.42 10.59
C ASN A 50 12.79 -4.37 10.25
N CYS A 51 12.64 -4.02 8.97
CA CYS A 51 11.54 -3.19 8.50
C CYS A 51 10.23 -3.97 8.74
N MET A 52 9.39 -3.46 9.64
CA MET A 52 8.09 -4.04 9.96
C MET A 52 7.07 -2.92 10.04
N ALA A 53 5.84 -3.22 9.66
CA ALA A 53 4.68 -2.35 9.72
C ALA A 53 3.48 -3.18 10.14
N ALA A 54 2.44 -2.55 10.67
CA ALA A 54 1.17 -3.21 10.92
C ALA A 54 0.56 -3.62 9.57
N THR A 55 -0.09 -4.79 9.50
CA THR A 55 -0.70 -5.26 8.25
C THR A 55 -1.85 -4.35 7.79
N ASP A 56 -2.52 -3.72 8.75
CA ASP A 56 -3.61 -2.76 8.59
C ASP A 56 -3.13 -1.30 8.69
N GLU A 57 -1.83 -1.02 8.48
CA GLU A 57 -1.26 0.32 8.68
C GLU A 57 -1.98 1.38 7.84
N CYS A 58 -2.21 1.10 6.55
CA CYS A 58 -2.84 2.06 5.65
C CYS A 58 -4.33 2.27 5.98
N GLU A 59 -5.08 1.20 6.25
CA GLU A 59 -6.51 1.27 6.55
C GLU A 59 -6.77 1.97 7.88
N TYR A 60 -5.95 1.68 8.90
CA TYR A 60 -6.04 2.36 10.20
C TYR A 60 -5.70 3.85 10.07
N GLU A 61 -4.62 4.19 9.34
CA GLU A 61 -4.24 5.58 9.10
C GLU A 61 -5.30 6.32 8.27
N TYR A 62 -5.90 5.68 7.27
CA TYR A 62 -7.03 6.24 6.51
C TYR A 62 -8.18 6.64 7.43
N ASP A 63 -8.66 5.70 8.26
CA ASP A 63 -9.79 5.93 9.16
C ASP A 63 -9.48 7.02 10.19
N ALA A 64 -8.27 7.01 10.75
CA ALA A 64 -7.84 8.02 11.71
C ALA A 64 -7.83 9.43 11.11
N LEU A 65 -7.24 9.60 9.93
CA LEU A 65 -7.14 10.89 9.25
C LEU A 65 -8.50 11.38 8.74
N MET A 66 -9.32 10.49 8.20
CA MET A 66 -10.70 10.83 7.81
C MET A 66 -11.57 11.20 9.01
N GLY A 67 -11.38 10.55 10.17
CA GLY A 67 -12.03 10.92 11.42
C GLY A 67 -11.64 12.32 11.89
N ILE A 68 -10.37 12.74 11.71
CA ILE A 68 -9.93 14.11 11.99
C ILE A 68 -10.62 15.11 11.04
N ILE A 69 -10.67 14.80 9.74
CA ILE A 69 -11.32 15.67 8.74
C ILE A 69 -12.80 15.88 9.08
N LYS A 70 -13.50 14.80 9.46
CA LYS A 70 -14.93 14.83 9.82
C LYS A 70 -15.19 15.43 11.21
N GLY A 71 -14.15 15.78 11.97
CA GLY A 71 -14.26 16.31 13.33
C GLY A 71 -14.67 15.29 14.39
N GLU A 72 -14.55 13.99 14.09
CA GLU A 72 -14.82 12.88 15.02
C GLU A 72 -13.64 12.64 15.97
N ALA A 73 -12.45 13.09 15.58
CA ALA A 73 -11.24 13.10 16.39
C ALA A 73 -10.43 14.38 16.16
N SER A 74 -9.44 14.62 17.01
CA SER A 74 -8.49 15.72 16.88
C SER A 74 -7.10 15.20 16.54
N ALA A 75 -6.24 16.04 15.95
CA ALA A 75 -4.84 15.71 15.75
C ALA A 75 -4.13 15.38 17.08
N ASP A 76 -4.50 16.07 18.17
CA ASP A 76 -3.96 15.89 19.51
C ASP A 76 -4.22 14.49 20.08
N ASP A 77 -5.31 13.83 19.69
CA ASP A 77 -5.61 12.46 20.13
C ASP A 77 -4.54 11.47 19.68
N TYR A 78 -3.89 11.74 18.54
CA TYR A 78 -2.88 10.89 17.91
C TYR A 78 -1.45 11.37 18.18
N GLN A 79 -1.24 12.48 18.89
CA GLN A 79 0.10 12.91 19.31
C GLN A 79 0.62 12.09 20.49
N GLN A 80 1.94 12.07 20.71
CA GLN A 80 2.53 11.36 21.84
C GLN A 80 1.90 11.79 23.17
N GLY A 81 1.31 10.84 23.90
CA GLY A 81 0.57 11.09 25.15
C GLY A 81 -0.93 11.37 24.95
N GLY A 82 -1.39 11.46 23.70
CA GLY A 82 -2.79 11.52 23.30
C GLY A 82 -3.53 10.20 23.54
N SER A 83 -4.86 10.29 23.54
CA SER A 83 -5.75 9.19 23.92
C SER A 83 -5.73 8.00 22.96
N LYS A 84 -5.37 8.23 21.70
CA LYS A 84 -5.33 7.25 20.59
C LYS A 84 -3.91 6.97 20.11
N PHE A 85 -2.89 7.62 20.67
CA PHE A 85 -1.52 7.39 20.30
C PHE A 85 -1.09 5.95 20.61
N ASN A 86 -0.63 5.26 19.60
CA ASN A 86 0.15 4.05 19.75
C ASN A 86 1.39 4.16 18.83
N GLY A 87 2.50 3.58 19.26
CA GLY A 87 3.76 3.64 18.50
C GLY A 87 3.83 2.69 17.30
N LEU A 88 2.78 1.91 17.00
CA LEU A 88 2.75 0.95 15.89
C LEU A 88 2.59 1.67 14.54
N TYR A 89 1.71 2.68 14.48
CA TYR A 89 1.45 3.50 13.28
C TYR A 89 2.40 4.70 13.28
N LYS A 90 3.65 4.44 12.91
CA LYS A 90 4.81 5.33 13.16
C LYS A 90 4.69 6.74 12.58
N ASN A 91 3.96 6.90 11.49
CA ASN A 91 3.83 8.19 10.81
C ASN A 91 2.54 8.93 11.18
N LEU A 92 1.55 8.24 11.76
CA LEU A 92 0.22 8.78 12.04
C LEU A 92 0.24 10.06 12.88
N ALA A 93 1.14 10.17 13.86
CA ALA A 93 1.26 11.38 14.68
C ALA A 93 1.67 12.59 13.81
N ASN A 94 2.66 12.43 12.94
CA ASN A 94 3.10 13.48 12.03
C ASN A 94 2.02 13.79 10.98
N ASP A 95 1.35 12.76 10.47
CA ASP A 95 0.27 12.89 9.50
C ASP A 95 -0.91 13.66 10.06
N ALA A 96 -1.37 13.31 11.26
CA ALA A 96 -2.42 14.03 11.97
C ALA A 96 -2.06 15.51 12.19
N ALA A 97 -0.79 15.80 12.52
CA ALA A 97 -0.33 17.16 12.76
C ALA A 97 -0.25 18.01 11.49
N THR A 98 0.04 17.40 10.34
CA THR A 98 0.29 18.09 9.06
C THR A 98 -0.84 17.93 8.05
N LEU A 99 -1.93 17.26 8.42
CA LEU A 99 -3.07 16.97 7.54
C LEU A 99 -3.65 18.23 6.89
N LYS A 100 -3.79 19.30 7.69
CA LYS A 100 -4.34 20.60 7.24
C LYS A 100 -3.37 21.41 6.36
N ASP A 101 -2.10 21.03 6.31
CA ASP A 101 -1.13 21.67 5.41
C ASP A 101 -1.35 21.26 3.96
N VAL A 102 -2.10 20.17 3.73
CA VAL A 102 -2.36 19.62 2.39
C VAL A 102 -3.84 19.59 2.09
N ILE A 103 -4.70 19.17 3.01
CA ILE A 103 -6.14 19.09 2.76
C ILE A 103 -6.76 20.48 2.84
N SER A 104 -7.51 20.87 1.80
CA SER A 104 -8.22 22.14 1.73
C SER A 104 -9.11 22.36 2.95
N GLU A 105 -9.12 23.59 3.49
CA GLU A 105 -10.01 23.98 4.58
C GLU A 105 -11.51 23.89 4.22
N ASP A 106 -11.83 23.96 2.92
CA ASP A 106 -13.20 23.86 2.42
C ASP A 106 -13.71 22.41 2.34
N TYR A 107 -12.85 21.42 2.53
CA TYR A 107 -13.24 20.01 2.49
C TYR A 107 -13.67 19.53 3.88
N ASP A 108 -14.94 19.12 3.99
CA ASP A 108 -15.59 18.75 5.25
C ASP A 108 -15.78 17.23 5.44
N GLY A 109 -15.30 16.42 4.51
CA GLY A 109 -15.46 14.96 4.55
C GLY A 109 -16.87 14.45 4.23
N SER A 110 -17.78 15.28 3.73
CA SER A 110 -19.16 14.91 3.35
C SER A 110 -19.26 14.09 2.06
N ARG A 111 -18.21 14.14 1.23
CA ARG A 111 -18.07 13.39 -0.02
C ARG A 111 -16.69 12.77 -0.07
N ASP A 112 -16.49 11.91 -1.05
CA ASP A 112 -15.18 11.38 -1.40
C ASP A 112 -14.15 12.50 -1.62
N LEU A 113 -13.00 12.36 -0.96
CA LEU A 113 -11.83 13.23 -1.18
C LEU A 113 -11.34 13.04 -2.62
N THR A 114 -10.94 14.12 -3.26
CA THR A 114 -10.36 14.08 -4.61
C THR A 114 -9.06 14.87 -4.63
N VAL A 115 -8.25 14.68 -5.67
CA VAL A 115 -6.97 15.41 -5.81
C VAL A 115 -7.15 16.93 -5.85
N THR A 116 -8.32 17.42 -6.27
CA THR A 116 -8.62 18.86 -6.31
C THR A 116 -8.86 19.46 -4.92
N ASP A 117 -9.02 18.62 -3.90
CA ASP A 117 -9.16 19.03 -2.49
C ASP A 117 -7.81 19.09 -1.76
N MET A 118 -6.70 18.91 -2.48
CA MET A 118 -5.35 18.82 -1.93
C MET A 118 -4.43 19.90 -2.51
N ASP A 119 -3.60 20.52 -1.67
CA ASP A 119 -2.52 21.40 -2.11
C ASP A 119 -1.30 20.58 -2.57
N VAL A 120 -1.19 20.43 -3.90
CA VAL A 120 -0.09 19.71 -4.56
C VAL A 120 1.23 20.46 -4.58
N ASN A 121 1.23 21.78 -4.35
CA ASN A 121 2.37 22.66 -4.65
C ASN A 121 3.19 23.01 -3.41
N THR A 122 2.56 23.15 -2.25
CA THR A 122 3.21 23.68 -1.05
C THR A 122 4.00 22.62 -0.28
N ASN A 123 3.55 21.36 -0.31
CA ASN A 123 4.23 20.27 0.40
C ASN A 123 4.17 18.96 -0.38
N ASN A 124 4.97 18.86 -1.45
CA ASN A 124 4.99 17.70 -2.34
C ASN A 124 5.23 16.36 -1.59
N GLY A 125 6.07 16.37 -0.54
CA GLY A 125 6.31 15.18 0.29
C GLY A 125 5.04 14.68 0.99
N GLN A 126 4.37 15.54 1.76
CA GLN A 126 3.13 15.17 2.46
C GLN A 126 1.95 14.97 1.51
N PHE A 127 1.90 15.72 0.40
CA PHE A 127 0.93 15.49 -0.66
C PHE A 127 1.00 14.05 -1.18
N ASN A 128 2.18 13.57 -1.57
CA ASN A 128 2.32 12.20 -2.10
C ASN A 128 1.87 11.15 -1.07
N ARG A 129 2.19 11.37 0.20
CA ARG A 129 1.78 10.48 1.29
C ARG A 129 0.27 10.46 1.47
N PHE A 130 -0.39 11.63 1.58
CA PHE A 130 -1.83 11.69 1.74
C PHE A 130 -2.60 11.27 0.50
N TYR A 131 -2.05 11.50 -0.70
CA TYR A 131 -2.67 11.01 -1.93
C TYR A 131 -2.67 9.48 -1.95
N ALA A 132 -1.54 8.86 -1.61
CA ALA A 132 -1.44 7.41 -1.52
C ALA A 132 -2.42 6.83 -0.49
N LEU A 133 -2.49 7.40 0.72
CA LEU A 133 -3.36 6.90 1.80
C LEU A 133 -4.85 7.22 1.55
N LEU A 134 -5.21 8.48 1.35
CA LEU A 134 -6.61 8.93 1.37
C LEU A 134 -7.34 8.75 0.04
N ILE A 135 -6.60 8.58 -1.06
CA ILE A 135 -7.17 8.36 -2.40
C ILE A 135 -6.76 6.97 -2.92
N GLY A 136 -5.47 6.64 -2.92
CA GLY A 136 -4.97 5.38 -3.47
C GLY A 136 -5.42 4.14 -2.69
N ASP A 137 -5.32 4.20 -1.36
CA ASP A 137 -5.64 3.08 -0.47
C ASP A 137 -7.13 3.00 -0.08
N ARG A 138 -7.90 4.06 -0.36
CA ARG A 138 -9.33 4.13 -0.01
C ARG A 138 -10.13 2.87 -0.36
N PRO A 139 -9.98 2.23 -1.53
CA PRO A 139 -10.74 1.01 -1.83
C PRO A 139 -10.48 -0.11 -0.81
N TYR A 140 -9.25 -0.26 -0.31
CA TYR A 140 -8.91 -1.23 0.73
C TYR A 140 -9.48 -0.86 2.10
N ALA A 141 -9.49 0.43 2.43
CA ALA A 141 -10.04 0.92 3.70
C ALA A 141 -11.58 0.92 3.77
N THR A 142 -12.27 1.05 2.62
CA THR A 142 -13.72 1.33 2.58
C THR A 142 -14.57 0.24 1.94
N LEU A 143 -13.97 -0.70 1.20
CA LEU A 143 -14.68 -1.74 0.50
C LEU A 143 -14.25 -3.12 1.01
N GLU A 144 -15.23 -3.98 1.23
CA GLU A 144 -14.98 -5.42 1.40
C GLU A 144 -14.94 -6.07 0.01
N PRO A 145 -13.82 -6.72 -0.39
CA PRO A 145 -13.74 -7.39 -1.67
C PRO A 145 -14.82 -8.48 -1.77
N ASP A 146 -15.68 -8.39 -2.79
CA ASP A 146 -16.75 -9.36 -3.04
C ASP A 146 -16.23 -10.62 -3.75
N HIS A 147 -15.09 -10.51 -4.45
CA HIS A 147 -14.40 -11.60 -5.11
C HIS A 147 -12.88 -11.51 -4.85
N LYS A 148 -12.33 -12.53 -4.18
CA LYS A 148 -10.89 -12.66 -3.97
C LYS A 148 -10.31 -13.61 -5.02
N ILE A 149 -9.42 -13.08 -5.85
CA ILE A 149 -8.70 -13.85 -6.87
C ILE A 149 -7.23 -13.89 -6.46
N TYR A 150 -6.60 -15.05 -6.58
CA TYR A 150 -5.18 -15.25 -6.29
C TYR A 150 -4.43 -15.53 -7.59
N SER A 151 -3.21 -15.02 -7.70
CA SER A 151 -2.34 -15.36 -8.82
C SER A 151 -1.99 -16.85 -8.77
N GLU A 152 -2.29 -17.56 -9.86
CA GLU A 152 -1.87 -18.95 -10.04
C GLU A 152 -0.36 -19.04 -10.33
N LEU A 153 0.19 -18.04 -11.02
CA LEU A 153 1.62 -17.93 -11.35
C LEU A 153 2.11 -16.51 -11.11
N TYR A 154 3.38 -16.38 -10.70
CA TYR A 154 4.08 -15.09 -10.50
C TYR A 154 5.20 -14.87 -11.52
N TYR A 155 5.26 -15.70 -12.56
CA TYR A 155 6.28 -15.68 -13.62
C TYR A 155 5.67 -16.21 -14.92
N THR A 156 6.32 -15.90 -16.05
CA THR A 156 5.93 -16.44 -17.37
C THR A 156 6.45 -17.86 -17.54
N ILE A 157 5.72 -18.69 -18.28
CA ILE A 157 6.10 -20.06 -18.64
C ILE A 157 6.39 -20.15 -20.14
N ASP A 158 7.09 -21.22 -20.53
CA ASP A 158 7.45 -21.47 -21.92
C ASP A 158 6.22 -21.41 -22.84
N GLY A 159 6.34 -20.66 -23.94
CA GLY A 159 5.27 -20.45 -24.92
C GLY A 159 4.44 -19.19 -24.70
N MET A 160 4.33 -18.66 -23.48
CA MET A 160 3.56 -17.43 -23.21
C MET A 160 4.08 -16.22 -23.98
N ASP A 161 5.41 -16.10 -24.14
CA ASP A 161 6.07 -14.98 -24.82
C ASP A 161 5.56 -14.76 -26.26
N THR A 162 5.00 -15.79 -26.90
CA THR A 162 4.42 -15.72 -28.25
C THR A 162 3.21 -14.77 -28.31
N TYR A 163 2.45 -14.66 -27.20
CA TYR A 163 1.20 -13.91 -27.12
C TYR A 163 1.30 -12.73 -26.15
N TRP A 164 2.17 -12.83 -25.13
CA TRP A 164 2.23 -11.90 -24.01
C TRP A 164 2.41 -10.45 -24.43
N THR A 165 3.28 -10.15 -25.39
CA THR A 165 3.51 -8.76 -25.84
C THR A 165 2.24 -8.09 -26.36
N GLN A 166 1.45 -8.79 -27.18
CA GLN A 166 0.24 -8.21 -27.77
C GLN A 166 -0.85 -8.01 -26.71
N ILE A 167 -0.99 -8.95 -25.80
CA ILE A 167 -1.96 -8.90 -24.71
C ILE A 167 -1.60 -7.81 -23.70
N SER A 168 -0.33 -7.73 -23.28
CA SER A 168 0.16 -6.69 -22.38
C SER A 168 -0.07 -5.30 -22.97
N ASP A 169 0.20 -5.09 -24.26
CA ASP A 169 -0.07 -3.81 -24.93
C ASP A 169 -1.56 -3.47 -24.97
N LEU A 170 -2.43 -4.46 -25.20
CA LEU A 170 -3.89 -4.30 -25.18
C LEU A 170 -4.38 -3.94 -23.77
N GLU A 171 -3.93 -4.68 -22.75
CA GLU A 171 -4.27 -4.47 -21.35
C GLU A 171 -3.84 -3.09 -20.89
N ASP A 172 -2.55 -2.75 -21.01
CA ASP A 172 -1.98 -1.47 -20.55
C ASP A 172 -2.74 -0.29 -21.16
N LYS A 173 -3.01 -0.34 -22.46
CA LYS A 173 -3.75 0.71 -23.16
C LYS A 173 -5.21 0.77 -22.70
N SER A 174 -5.91 -0.36 -22.67
CA SER A 174 -7.36 -0.38 -22.41
C SER A 174 -7.66 -0.02 -20.96
N ILE A 175 -6.90 -0.57 -20.01
CA ILE A 175 -7.03 -0.29 -18.58
C ILE A 175 -6.77 1.20 -18.30
N LEU A 176 -5.73 1.79 -18.89
CA LEU A 176 -5.47 3.22 -18.74
C LEU A 176 -6.64 4.07 -19.28
N GLN A 177 -7.23 3.68 -20.41
CA GLN A 177 -8.38 4.39 -20.98
C GLN A 177 -9.63 4.27 -20.09
N PHE A 178 -9.89 3.12 -19.48
CA PHE A 178 -10.99 2.97 -18.52
C PHE A 178 -10.76 3.82 -17.26
N ILE A 179 -9.57 3.75 -16.66
CA ILE A 179 -9.24 4.51 -15.44
C ILE A 179 -9.34 6.03 -15.67
N THR A 180 -8.91 6.50 -16.83
CA THR A 180 -8.96 7.94 -17.18
C THR A 180 -10.32 8.40 -17.70
N GLY A 181 -11.27 7.48 -17.89
CA GLY A 181 -12.58 7.76 -18.50
C GLY A 181 -12.53 8.05 -20.00
N ALA A 182 -11.40 7.80 -20.67
CA ALA A 182 -11.28 7.90 -22.12
C ALA A 182 -12.06 6.79 -22.87
N LYS A 183 -12.43 5.71 -22.17
CA LYS A 183 -13.27 4.62 -22.66
C LYS A 183 -14.37 4.31 -21.63
N SER A 184 -15.61 4.03 -22.07
CA SER A 184 -16.72 3.71 -21.16
C SER A 184 -16.60 2.29 -20.62
N LEU A 185 -16.96 2.05 -19.36
CA LEU A 185 -17.05 0.70 -18.79
C LEU A 185 -18.07 -0.19 -19.53
N ASP A 186 -19.01 0.38 -20.28
CA ASP A 186 -19.91 -0.39 -21.15
C ASP A 186 -19.16 -1.15 -22.25
N GLU A 187 -17.92 -0.78 -22.55
CA GLU A 187 -17.07 -1.43 -23.55
C GLU A 187 -16.17 -2.53 -22.95
N TRP A 188 -16.38 -2.90 -21.68
CA TRP A 188 -15.60 -3.93 -20.99
C TRP A 188 -15.71 -5.29 -21.68
N ASP A 189 -16.92 -5.70 -22.07
CA ASP A 189 -17.15 -6.98 -22.75
C ASP A 189 -16.40 -7.05 -24.10
N GLN A 190 -16.28 -5.92 -24.80
CA GLN A 190 -15.49 -5.86 -26.03
C GLN A 190 -13.99 -5.99 -25.74
N PHE A 191 -13.49 -5.38 -24.66
CA PHE A 191 -12.11 -5.57 -24.23
C PHE A 191 -11.84 -7.04 -23.91
N CYS A 192 -12.70 -7.72 -23.15
CA CYS A 192 -12.57 -9.16 -22.88
C CYS A 192 -12.56 -9.97 -24.18
N THR A 193 -13.45 -9.65 -25.12
CA THR A 193 -13.47 -10.31 -26.43
C THR A 193 -12.15 -10.13 -27.19
N ASP A 194 -11.62 -8.92 -27.25
CA ASP A 194 -10.36 -8.61 -27.91
C ASP A 194 -9.18 -9.30 -27.24
N TRP A 195 -9.20 -9.41 -25.91
CA TRP A 195 -8.19 -10.11 -25.11
C TRP A 195 -8.12 -11.60 -25.45
N HIS A 196 -9.27 -12.27 -25.50
CA HIS A 196 -9.35 -13.68 -25.92
C HIS A 196 -8.82 -13.88 -27.34
N VAL A 197 -9.21 -12.99 -28.28
CA VAL A 197 -8.77 -13.05 -29.68
C VAL A 197 -7.25 -12.87 -29.85
N GLN A 198 -6.61 -12.06 -29.00
CA GLN A 198 -5.18 -11.75 -29.10
C GLN A 198 -4.25 -12.76 -28.44
N GLY A 199 -4.76 -13.93 -28.06
CA GLY A 199 -3.95 -15.02 -27.50
C GLY A 199 -4.27 -15.35 -26.05
N GLY A 200 -5.26 -14.67 -25.45
CA GLY A 200 -5.61 -14.86 -24.06
C GLY A 200 -6.03 -16.29 -23.74
N ASP A 201 -6.81 -16.92 -24.62
CA ASP A 201 -7.19 -18.34 -24.47
C ASP A 201 -5.98 -19.27 -24.48
N GLN A 202 -4.99 -18.99 -25.34
CA GLN A 202 -3.77 -19.77 -25.43
C GLN A 202 -2.94 -19.63 -24.15
N ILE A 203 -2.87 -18.43 -23.56
CA ILE A 203 -2.22 -18.23 -22.27
C ILE A 203 -2.95 -19.02 -21.17
N LEU A 204 -4.28 -18.93 -21.10
CA LEU A 204 -5.05 -19.66 -20.09
C LEU A 204 -4.85 -21.16 -20.21
N GLU A 205 -4.76 -21.70 -21.42
CA GLU A 205 -4.51 -23.12 -21.63
C GLU A 205 -3.09 -23.52 -21.24
N LEU A 206 -2.07 -22.72 -21.61
CA LEU A 206 -0.68 -22.95 -21.17
C LEU A 206 -0.57 -22.98 -19.64
N VAL A 207 -1.25 -22.07 -18.93
CA VAL A 207 -1.28 -22.06 -17.45
C VAL A 207 -1.89 -23.35 -16.91
N LYS A 208 -3.04 -23.78 -17.46
CA LYS A 208 -3.71 -25.01 -17.01
C LYS A 208 -2.82 -26.23 -17.21
N ASP A 209 -2.20 -26.35 -18.37
CA ASP A 209 -1.31 -27.48 -18.69
C ASP A 209 -0.12 -27.51 -17.74
N TYR A 210 0.51 -26.35 -17.48
CA TYR A 210 1.64 -26.24 -16.56
C TYR A 210 1.29 -26.62 -15.11
N LEU A 211 0.11 -26.23 -14.63
CA LEU A 211 -0.35 -26.56 -13.28
C LEU A 211 -0.80 -28.02 -13.12
N ALA A 212 -1.01 -28.73 -14.22
CA ALA A 212 -1.40 -30.15 -14.21
C ALA A 212 -0.19 -31.10 -14.10
N GLU A 213 1.05 -30.60 -14.27
CA GLU A 213 2.31 -31.34 -14.13
C GLU A 213 2.79 -31.45 -12.67
#